data_AF-A0A2M7YAF4-F1
#
_entry.id   AF-A0A2M7YAF4-F1
#
_cell.length_a   1.000
_cell.length_b   1.000
_cell.length_c   1.000
_cell.angle_alpha   90.00
_cell.angle_beta   90.00
_cell.angle_gamma   90.00
#
_symmetry.space_group_name_H-M   'P 1'
#
loop_
_entity.id
_entity.type
_entity.pdbx_description
1 polymer ?
#
loop_
_entity_poly.entity_id
_entity_poly.type
_entity_poly.pdbx_seq_one_letter_code
_entity_poly.pdbx_strand_id
1 'polypeptide(L)'
;MAAARGLALALGAPAVGVDWFAALAEDHAEEHGGAVVVALPAPQGMVHAQRFVDGVARGPVETLAADAVRAAVGETLLGPQAAERGLAPLARAARRRLRAHAVQRPAPLYLRPPDAAPSSIAPPVMLA
;
A
#
# COMPACT_ATOMS: atom_id res chain seq x y z
N MET A 1 -4.26 8.81 -9.18
CA MET A 1 -5.35 9.11 -8.20
C MET A 1 -6.33 10.18 -8.70
N ALA A 2 -5.89 11.35 -9.17
CA ALA A 2 -6.80 12.42 -9.60
C ALA A 2 -7.77 12.01 -10.73
N ALA A 3 -7.27 11.34 -11.78
CA ALA A 3 -8.09 10.89 -12.90
C ALA A 3 -9.19 9.90 -12.49
N ALA A 4 -8.82 8.83 -11.76
CA ALA A 4 -9.78 7.83 -11.28
C ALA A 4 -10.87 8.45 -10.37
N ARG A 5 -10.50 9.41 -9.52
CA ARG A 5 -11.45 10.13 -8.68
C ARG A 5 -12.37 11.05 -9.50
N GLY A 6 -11.83 11.77 -10.48
CA GLY A 6 -12.63 12.62 -11.37
C GLY A 6 -13.68 11.80 -12.14
N LEU A 7 -13.28 10.63 -12.64
CA LEU A 7 -14.20 9.70 -13.29
C LEU A 7 -15.29 9.18 -12.34
N ALA A 8 -14.91 8.76 -11.12
CA ALA A 8 -15.88 8.28 -10.13
C ALA A 8 -16.92 9.37 -9.77
N LEU A 9 -16.48 10.63 -9.62
CA LEU A 9 -17.37 11.76 -9.37
C LEU A 9 -18.33 12.00 -10.54
N ALA A 10 -17.85 11.97 -11.78
CA ALA A 10 -18.69 12.15 -12.97
C ALA A 10 -19.75 11.04 -13.13
N LEU A 11 -19.45 9.82 -12.66
CA LEU A 11 -20.34 8.67 -12.72
C LEU A 11 -21.24 8.50 -11.49
N GLY A 12 -21.11 9.35 -10.46
CA GLY A 12 -21.82 9.16 -9.19
C GLY A 12 -21.42 7.87 -8.45
N ALA A 13 -20.22 7.35 -8.70
CA ALA A 13 -19.73 6.09 -8.15
C ALA A 13 -18.79 6.32 -6.95
N PRO A 14 -18.70 5.37 -6.00
CA PRO A 14 -17.72 5.45 -4.91
C PRO A 14 -16.29 5.29 -5.43
N ALA A 15 -15.37 6.09 -4.88
CA ALA A 15 -13.94 5.92 -5.10
C ALA A 15 -13.32 5.13 -3.92
N VAL A 16 -12.77 3.96 -4.20
CA VAL A 16 -12.24 3.05 -3.18
C VAL A 16 -10.72 3.08 -3.19
N GLY A 17 -10.11 3.39 -2.04
CA GLY A 17 -8.67 3.33 -1.86
C GLY A 17 -8.23 1.90 -1.57
N VAL A 18 -7.25 1.42 -2.32
CA VAL A 18 -6.58 0.13 -2.11
C VAL A 18 -5.08 0.31 -2.26
N ASP A 19 -4.32 -0.47 -1.50
CA ASP A 19 -2.88 -0.59 -1.62
C ASP A 19 -2.49 -2.06 -1.84
N TRP A 20 -1.30 -2.26 -2.41
CA TRP A 20 -0.81 -3.59 -2.77
C TRP A 20 -0.53 -4.47 -1.56
N PHE A 21 -0.05 -3.90 -0.45
CA PHE A 21 0.30 -4.68 0.74
C PHE A 21 -0.93 -5.36 1.32
N ALA A 22 -1.97 -4.57 1.61
CA ALA A 22 -3.24 -5.08 2.12
C ALA A 22 -3.91 -6.03 1.13
N ALA A 23 -3.96 -5.67 -0.17
CA ALA A 23 -4.63 -6.51 -1.17
C ALA A 23 -4.02 -7.92 -1.29
N LEU A 24 -2.69 -8.02 -1.27
CA LEU A 24 -1.99 -9.30 -1.34
C LEU A 24 -2.12 -10.11 -0.05
N ALA A 25 -2.06 -9.43 1.11
CA ALA A 25 -2.23 -10.08 2.40
C ALA A 25 -3.66 -10.61 2.62
N GLU A 26 -4.67 -9.84 2.21
CA GLU A 26 -6.08 -10.26 2.26
C GLU A 26 -6.34 -11.50 1.41
N ASP A 27 -5.82 -11.53 0.18
CA ASP A 27 -5.97 -12.69 -0.70
C ASP A 27 -5.25 -13.93 -0.15
N HIS A 28 -4.04 -13.76 0.41
CA HIS A 28 -3.34 -14.86 1.07
C HIS A 28 -4.10 -15.38 2.28
N ALA A 29 -4.67 -14.50 3.09
CA ALA A 29 -5.46 -14.87 4.25
C ALA A 29 -6.74 -15.63 3.86
N GLU A 30 -7.40 -15.26 2.76
CA GLU A 30 -8.55 -16.01 2.22
C GLU A 30 -8.17 -17.43 1.78
N GLU A 31 -6.99 -17.59 1.17
CA GLU A 31 -6.55 -18.88 0.61
C GLU A 31 -5.90 -19.80 1.67
N HIS A 32 -5.11 -19.25 2.59
CA HIS A 32 -4.21 -20.00 3.47
C HIS A 32 -4.35 -19.64 4.96
N GLY A 33 -4.84 -18.43 5.28
CA GLY A 33 -4.82 -17.88 6.64
C GLY A 33 -3.40 -17.62 7.17
N GLY A 34 -3.29 -17.24 8.44
CA GLY A 34 -2.01 -17.16 9.15
C GLY A 34 -1.19 -15.91 8.87
N ALA A 35 0.10 -15.99 9.21
CA ALA A 35 1.03 -14.88 9.13
C ALA A 35 1.78 -14.84 7.79
N VAL A 36 1.91 -13.63 7.23
CA VAL A 36 2.54 -13.38 5.93
C VAL A 36 3.30 -12.07 5.94
N VAL A 37 4.44 -12.04 5.26
CA VAL A 37 5.17 -10.80 4.96
C VAL A 37 5.01 -10.48 3.48
N VAL A 38 4.47 -9.29 3.20
CA VAL A 38 4.38 -8.77 1.83
C VAL A 38 5.57 -7.84 1.59
N ALA A 39 6.40 -8.18 0.60
CA ALA A 39 7.61 -7.43 0.25
C ALA A 39 7.57 -7.00 -1.22
N LEU A 40 7.45 -5.69 -1.47
CA LEU A 40 7.41 -5.08 -2.79
C LEU A 40 8.78 -4.47 -3.15
N PRO A 41 9.20 -4.53 -4.44
CA PRO A 41 10.47 -3.94 -4.87
C PRO A 41 10.63 -2.47 -4.51
N ALA A 42 11.80 -2.10 -4.03
CA ALA A 42 12.26 -0.72 -3.88
C ALA A 42 13.61 -0.53 -4.61
N PRO A 43 14.05 0.72 -4.87
CA PRO A 43 15.33 0.97 -5.54
C PRO A 43 16.54 0.36 -4.81
N GLN A 44 17.65 0.19 -5.52
CA GLN A 44 18.97 -0.12 -4.94
C GLN A 44 19.02 -1.45 -4.15
N GLY A 45 18.27 -2.47 -4.58
CA GLY A 45 18.26 -3.78 -3.90
C GLY A 45 17.48 -3.80 -2.58
N MET A 46 16.70 -2.74 -2.32
CA MET A 46 15.82 -2.64 -1.17
C MET A 46 14.44 -3.23 -1.48
N VAL A 47 13.67 -3.48 -0.42
CA VAL A 47 12.24 -3.81 -0.50
C VAL A 47 11.46 -3.00 0.51
N HIS A 48 10.24 -2.63 0.15
CA HIS A 48 9.25 -2.18 1.10
C HIS A 48 8.51 -3.41 1.63
N ALA A 49 8.55 -3.65 2.94
CA ALA A 49 8.00 -4.84 3.57
C ALA A 49 7.00 -4.48 4.67
N GLN A 50 5.93 -5.26 4.77
CA GLN A 50 4.97 -5.15 5.88
C GLN A 50 4.47 -6.54 6.26
N ARG A 51 4.37 -6.77 7.57
CA ARG A 51 3.86 -8.03 8.13
C ARG A 51 2.36 -7.95 8.35
N PHE A 52 1.69 -9.08 8.11
CA PHE A 52 0.26 -9.27 8.31
C PHE A 52 -0.01 -10.58 9.05
N VAL A 53 -1.12 -10.63 9.77
CA VAL A 53 -1.68 -11.87 10.34
C VAL A 53 -3.17 -11.87 10.02
N ASP A 54 -3.64 -12.90 9.33
CA ASP A 54 -5.03 -13.05 8.87
C ASP A 54 -5.52 -11.81 8.10
N GLY A 55 -4.66 -11.28 7.23
CA GLY A 55 -4.94 -10.11 6.40
C GLY A 55 -4.88 -8.76 7.14
N VAL A 56 -4.58 -8.76 8.44
CA VAL A 56 -4.48 -7.54 9.27
C VAL A 56 -3.03 -7.13 9.46
N ALA A 57 -2.71 -5.87 9.14
CA ALA A 57 -1.36 -5.32 9.25
C ALA A 57 -0.84 -5.34 10.70
N ARG A 58 0.44 -5.71 10.87
CA ARG A 58 1.14 -5.82 12.16
C ARG A 58 2.35 -4.87 12.22
N GLY A 59 2.09 -3.58 12.04
CA GLY A 59 3.11 -2.53 12.05
C GLY A 59 3.11 -1.70 10.77
N PRO A 60 3.98 -0.69 10.69
CA PRO A 60 4.13 0.14 9.49
C PRO A 60 4.80 -0.63 8.34
N VAL A 61 4.81 -0.03 7.16
CA VAL A 61 5.68 -0.49 6.07
C VAL A 61 7.11 -0.04 6.37
N GLU A 62 8.06 -0.96 6.30
CA GLU A 62 9.48 -0.73 6.53
C GLU A 62 10.26 -0.87 5.22
N THR A 63 11.37 -0.14 5.08
CA THR A 63 12.28 -0.29 3.94
C THR A 63 13.54 -1.00 4.39
N LEU A 64 13.78 -2.19 3.85
CA LEU A 64 14.82 -3.12 4.31
C LEU A 64 15.63 -3.63 3.12
N ALA A 65 16.86 -4.09 3.37
CA ALA A 65 17.62 -4.80 2.35
C ALA A 65 16.90 -6.12 2.01
N ALA A 66 16.83 -6.47 0.73
CA ALA A 66 16.11 -7.68 0.29
C ALA A 66 16.60 -8.95 1.01
N ASP A 67 17.92 -9.07 1.22
CA ASP A 67 18.53 -10.23 1.87
C ASP A 67 18.19 -10.30 3.37
N ALA A 68 18.10 -9.15 4.04
CA ALA A 68 17.71 -9.07 5.45
C ALA A 68 16.26 -9.54 5.65
N VAL A 69 15.36 -9.19 4.73
CA VAL A 69 13.99 -9.70 4.76
C VAL A 69 13.98 -11.21 4.59
N ARG A 70 14.62 -11.75 3.55
CA ARG A 70 14.66 -13.21 3.29
C ARG A 70 15.20 -14.00 4.48
N ALA A 71 16.22 -13.50 5.16
CA ALA A 71 16.82 -14.14 6.33
C ALA A 71 15.93 -14.10 7.58
N ALA A 72 15.03 -13.12 7.68
CA ALA A 72 14.20 -12.88 8.86
C ALA A 72 12.84 -13.60 8.84
N VAL A 73 12.42 -14.17 7.69
CA VAL A 73 11.08 -14.79 7.57
C VAL A 73 11.14 -16.29 7.84
N GLY A 74 10.41 -16.75 8.87
CA GLY A 74 9.93 -18.14 9.01
C GLY A 74 8.50 -18.34 8.47
N GLU A 75 7.94 -17.30 7.83
CA GLU A 75 6.57 -17.20 7.29
C GLU A 75 6.58 -17.17 5.74
N THR A 76 5.41 -17.27 5.12
CA THR A 76 5.27 -17.12 3.66
C THR A 76 5.65 -15.69 3.25
N LEU A 77 6.55 -15.57 2.28
CA LEU A 77 6.98 -14.28 1.71
C LEU A 77 6.29 -14.06 0.36
N LEU A 78 5.46 -13.03 0.28
CA LEU A 78 4.90 -12.57 -1.00
C LEU A 78 5.82 -11.50 -1.59
N GLY A 79 6.70 -11.94 -2.49
CA GLY A 79 7.70 -11.11 -3.15
C GLY A 79 7.22 -10.47 -4.47
N PRO A 80 8.14 -10.01 -5.33
CA PRO A 80 7.86 -9.31 -6.60
C PRO A 80 6.93 -10.07 -7.56
N GLN A 81 6.86 -11.38 -7.43
CA GLN A 81 5.94 -12.28 -8.16
C GLN A 81 4.47 -11.90 -7.94
N ALA A 82 4.15 -11.15 -6.88
CA ALA A 82 2.84 -10.54 -6.70
C ALA A 82 2.42 -9.65 -7.89
N ALA A 83 3.37 -9.08 -8.64
CA ALA A 83 3.09 -8.35 -9.87
C ALA A 83 2.48 -9.25 -10.96
N GLU A 84 2.81 -10.55 -10.97
CA GLU A 84 2.25 -11.53 -11.91
C GLU A 84 0.76 -11.80 -11.65
N ARG A 85 0.27 -11.50 -10.43
CA ARG A 85 -1.17 -11.58 -10.09
C ARG A 85 -1.99 -10.48 -10.77
N GLY A 86 -1.35 -9.55 -11.48
CA GLY A 86 -1.99 -8.44 -12.18
C GLY A 86 -2.86 -7.60 -11.25
N LEU A 87 -3.88 -6.95 -11.78
CA LEU A 87 -4.76 -6.06 -10.99
C LEU A 87 -5.84 -6.80 -10.16
N ALA A 88 -5.89 -8.14 -10.25
CA ALA A 88 -6.96 -8.91 -9.60
C ALA A 88 -7.01 -8.78 -8.07
N PRO A 89 -5.88 -8.78 -7.33
CA PRO A 89 -5.89 -8.56 -5.89
C PRO A 89 -6.48 -7.20 -5.50
N LEU A 90 -6.09 -6.13 -6.19
CA LEU A 90 -6.62 -4.78 -5.95
C LEU A 90 -8.13 -4.72 -6.21
N ALA A 91 -8.62 -5.37 -7.28
CA ALA A 91 -10.04 -5.41 -7.60
C ALA A 91 -10.85 -6.19 -6.54
N ARG A 92 -10.33 -7.32 -6.05
CA ARG A 92 -10.95 -8.08 -4.95
C ARG A 92 -10.97 -7.28 -3.66
N ALA A 93 -9.86 -6.65 -3.30
CA ALA A 93 -9.74 -5.77 -2.14
C ALA A 93 -10.73 -4.60 -2.18
N ALA A 94 -10.91 -3.97 -3.36
CA ALA A 94 -11.89 -2.91 -3.55
C ALA A 94 -13.34 -3.43 -3.40
N ARG A 95 -13.64 -4.61 -3.98
CA ARG A 95 -14.95 -5.25 -3.87
C ARG A 95 -15.30 -5.62 -2.42
N ARG A 96 -14.32 -6.13 -1.64
CA ARG A 96 -14.49 -6.41 -0.21
C ARG A 96 -14.86 -5.16 0.57
N ARG A 97 -14.10 -4.07 0.38
CA ARG A 97 -14.37 -2.76 1.02
C ARG A 97 -15.76 -2.20 0.67
N LEU A 98 -16.18 -2.32 -0.59
CA LEU A 98 -17.52 -1.92 -1.02
C LEU A 98 -18.62 -2.72 -0.33
N ARG A 99 -18.49 -4.05 -0.27
CA ARG A 99 -19.47 -4.94 0.38
C ARG A 99 -19.56 -4.73 1.89
N ALA A 100 -18.44 -4.42 2.53
CA ALA A 100 -18.38 -4.14 3.96
C ALA A 100 -18.87 -2.71 4.32
N HIS A 101 -19.29 -1.90 3.35
CA HIS A 101 -19.57 -0.47 3.52
C HIS A 101 -18.43 0.31 4.20
N ALA A 102 -17.19 -0.17 4.04
CA ALA A 102 -15.98 0.37 4.66
C ALA A 102 -15.17 1.24 3.68
N VAL A 103 -15.86 2.00 2.83
CA VAL A 103 -15.21 2.84 1.81
C VAL A 103 -14.69 4.12 2.47
N GLN A 104 -13.40 4.16 2.74
CA GLN A 104 -12.71 5.37 3.17
C GLN A 104 -12.17 6.16 1.97
N ARG A 105 -12.02 7.47 2.15
CA ARG A 105 -11.41 8.34 1.14
C ARG A 105 -9.98 7.83 0.85
N PRO A 106 -9.61 7.56 -0.41
CA PRO A 106 -8.27 7.08 -0.75
C PRO A 106 -7.21 8.07 -0.25
N ALA A 107 -6.34 7.61 0.63
CA ALA A 107 -5.16 8.34 1.07
C ALA A 107 -3.91 7.74 0.41
N PRO A 108 -2.98 8.57 -0.11
CA PRO A 108 -1.72 8.08 -0.64
C PRO A 108 -0.87 7.46 0.49
N LEU A 109 -0.31 6.28 0.22
CA LEU A 109 0.68 5.65 1.09
C LEU A 109 2.07 6.17 0.72
N TYR A 110 2.60 7.09 1.52
CA TYR A 110 3.94 7.63 1.33
C TYR A 110 4.98 6.69 1.96
N LEU A 111 5.74 6.00 1.13
CA LEU A 111 6.77 5.04 1.56
C LEU A 111 8.14 5.67 1.80
N ARG A 112 8.34 6.92 1.34
CA ARG A 112 9.57 7.67 1.58
C ARG A 112 9.37 8.59 2.79
N PRO A 113 10.37 8.73 3.68
CA PRO A 113 10.37 9.83 4.64
C PRO A 113 10.25 11.18 3.91
N PRO A 114 9.64 12.20 4.53
CA PRO A 114 9.54 13.52 3.93
C PRO A 114 10.94 14.10 3.64
N ASP A 115 11.31 14.05 2.36
CA ASP A 115 12.55 14.54 1.74
C ASP A 115 12.38 16.00 1.26
N ALA A 116 11.22 16.61 1.52
CA ALA A 116 11.01 18.01 1.19
C ALA A 116 11.89 18.89 2.08
N ALA A 117 12.98 19.43 1.51
CA ALA A 117 13.70 20.53 2.12
C ALA A 117 12.71 21.68 2.41
N PRO A 118 12.80 22.33 3.59
CA PRO A 118 12.01 23.52 3.87
C PRO A 118 12.19 24.55 2.73
N SER A 119 11.10 25.16 2.28
CA SER A 119 11.14 26.18 1.23
C SER A 119 12.14 27.27 1.61
N SER A 120 13.11 27.54 0.73
CA SER A 120 14.08 28.64 0.87
C SER A 120 13.51 30.00 0.45
N ILE A 121 12.27 30.04 -0.07
CA ILE A 121 11.58 31.27 -0.43
C ILE A 121 11.18 31.98 0.87
N ALA A 122 11.79 33.15 1.12
CA ALA A 122 11.38 34.02 2.21
C ALA A 122 9.88 34.37 2.05
N PRO A 123 9.07 34.32 3.12
CA PRO A 123 7.67 34.70 3.06
C PRO A 123 7.53 36.15 2.57
N PRO A 124 6.43 36.49 1.86
CA PRO A 124 6.22 37.85 1.36
C PRO A 124 6.22 38.84 2.53
N VAL A 125 6.92 39.96 2.36
CA VAL A 125 6.94 41.04 3.35
C VAL A 125 5.53 41.65 3.40
N MET A 126 4.86 41.48 4.54
CA MET A 126 3.60 42.18 4.82
C MET A 126 3.94 43.65 5.06
N LEU A 127 3.59 44.53 4.12
CA LEU A 127 3.62 45.97 4.35
C LEU A 127 2.38 46.32 5.18
N ALA A 128 2.61 46.92 6.36
CA ALA A 128 1.57 47.47 7.24
C ALA A 128 1.03 48.79 6.70
#